data_AF-A0A7X1TWQ5-F1
#
_entry.id   AF-A0A7X1TWQ5-F1
#
_cell.length_a   1.000
_cell.length_b   1.000
_cell.length_c   1.000
_cell.angle_alpha   90.00
_cell.angle_beta   90.00
_cell.angle_gamma   90.00
#
_symmetry.space_group_name_H-M   'P 1'
#
loop_
_entity.id
_entity.type
_entity.pdbx_description
1 polymer ?
#
loop_
_entity_poly.entity_id
_entity_poly.type
_entity_poly.pdbx_seq_one_letter_code
_entity_poly.pdbx_strand_id
1 'polypeptide(L)'
;MNNAQRVGNVYFAQFGGGGAPQSVRNAGFEHTMAEIRRAVDSIGDVSRLIGDDNRKLARLCNDSSQRISQVLGIIEGVALDSNLVALNAALEASREDQGRYDIALVAAEIRTLLNRSESATRELHALLSDTVHKVEAGALLVEEVGLTLARSAGAVRQVTEILTEIGSSPELAANAALHADAGAD
;
A
#
# COMPACT_ATOMS: atom_id res chain seq x y z
N MET A 1 14.91 -3.94 -33.52
CA MET A 1 16.38 -3.80 -33.55
C MET A 1 16.73 -2.38 -33.16
N ASN A 2 17.41 -2.18 -32.04
CA ASN A 2 17.75 -0.83 -31.57
C ASN A 2 18.91 -0.25 -32.42
N ASN A 3 19.06 1.06 -32.50
CA ASN A 3 19.97 1.72 -33.44
C ASN A 3 21.44 1.24 -33.26
N ALA A 4 21.84 0.92 -32.02
CA ALA A 4 23.14 0.34 -31.69
C ALA A 4 23.40 -1.05 -32.32
N GLN A 5 22.39 -1.93 -32.37
CA GLN A 5 22.50 -3.24 -33.03
C GLN A 5 22.63 -3.10 -34.55
N ARG A 6 21.96 -2.08 -35.13
CA ARG A 6 22.01 -1.83 -36.57
C ARG A 6 23.38 -1.28 -37.00
N VAL A 7 23.96 -0.39 -36.20
CA VAL A 7 25.32 0.13 -36.43
C VAL A 7 26.37 -0.97 -36.23
N GLY A 8 26.22 -1.82 -35.21
CA GLY A 8 27.13 -2.96 -34.97
C GLY A 8 27.18 -3.97 -36.11
N ASN A 9 26.03 -4.34 -36.69
CA ASN A 9 25.98 -5.28 -37.83
C ASN A 9 26.60 -4.71 -39.10
N VAL A 10 26.41 -3.41 -39.37
CA VAL A 10 27.03 -2.75 -40.54
C VAL A 10 28.55 -2.66 -40.37
N TYR A 11 29.04 -2.43 -39.14
CA TYR A 11 30.47 -2.33 -38.86
C TYR A 11 31.19 -3.67 -38.97
N PHE A 12 30.57 -4.76 -38.48
CA PHE A 12 31.12 -6.11 -38.57
C PHE A 12 31.31 -6.57 -40.02
N ALA A 13 30.38 -6.18 -40.90
CA ALA A 13 30.46 -6.47 -42.33
C ALA A 13 31.50 -5.63 -43.08
N GLN A 14 31.90 -4.46 -42.56
CA GLN A 14 32.68 -3.48 -43.30
C GLN A 14 34.14 -3.31 -42.82
N PHE A 15 34.46 -3.65 -41.56
CA PHE A 15 35.79 -3.37 -40.97
C PHE A 15 36.53 -4.55 -40.36
N GLY A 16 35.94 -5.76 -40.37
CA GLY A 16 36.58 -7.00 -39.94
C GLY A 16 36.97 -7.05 -38.46
N GLY A 17 36.25 -7.84 -37.65
CA GLY A 17 36.70 -8.43 -36.37
C GLY A 17 37.07 -7.51 -35.20
N GLY A 18 37.37 -6.22 -35.41
CA GLY A 18 37.67 -5.26 -34.36
C GLY A 18 36.40 -4.86 -33.61
N GLY A 19 36.38 -5.07 -32.30
CA GLY A 19 35.23 -4.80 -31.44
C GLY A 19 34.63 -3.39 -31.61
N ALA A 20 33.37 -3.23 -31.19
CA ALA A 20 32.59 -2.01 -31.41
C ALA A 20 33.35 -0.71 -31.04
N PRO A 21 33.18 0.39 -31.81
CA PRO A 21 33.82 1.68 -31.52
C PRO A 21 33.55 2.16 -30.08
N GLN A 22 34.51 2.84 -29.46
CA GLN A 22 34.39 3.34 -28.07
C GLN A 22 33.15 4.23 -27.88
N SER A 23 32.73 4.98 -28.90
CA SER A 23 31.50 5.78 -28.89
C SER A 23 30.22 4.93 -28.77
N VAL A 24 30.19 3.74 -29.36
CA VAL A 24 29.07 2.79 -29.28
C VAL A 24 29.04 2.10 -27.92
N ARG A 25 30.21 1.77 -27.36
CA ARG A 25 30.35 1.24 -25.99
C ARG A 25 29.89 2.26 -24.95
N ASN A 26 30.34 3.51 -25.06
CA ASN A 26 29.92 4.59 -24.17
C ASN A 26 28.41 4.88 -24.29
N ALA A 27 27.83 4.87 -25.50
CA ALA A 27 26.39 5.07 -25.68
C ALA A 27 25.55 3.94 -25.04
N GLY A 28 25.99 2.68 -25.15
CA GLY A 28 25.33 1.55 -24.49
C GLY A 28 25.45 1.59 -22.97
N PHE A 29 26.60 2.04 -22.46
CA PHE A 29 26.81 2.26 -21.03
C PHE A 29 25.91 3.36 -20.48
N GLU A 30 25.90 4.54 -21.10
CA GLU A 30 25.04 5.68 -20.71
C GLU A 30 23.55 5.31 -20.73
N HIS A 31 23.10 4.58 -21.76
CA HIS A 31 21.73 4.06 -21.83
C HIS A 31 21.42 3.14 -20.65
N THR A 32 22.32 2.20 -20.34
CA THR A 32 22.13 1.26 -19.21
C THR A 32 22.07 2.00 -17.88
N MET A 33 22.94 2.99 -17.67
CA MET A 33 22.91 3.83 -16.47
C MET A 33 21.65 4.68 -16.37
N ALA A 34 21.12 5.16 -17.51
CA ALA A 34 19.84 5.87 -17.54
C ALA A 34 18.65 4.96 -17.16
N GLU A 35 18.61 3.71 -17.65
CA GLU A 35 17.58 2.74 -17.26
C GLU A 35 17.65 2.39 -15.76
N ILE A 36 18.86 2.21 -15.23
CA ILE A 36 19.05 1.91 -13.80
C ILE A 36 18.61 3.07 -12.91
N ARG A 37 18.97 4.31 -13.26
CA ARG A 37 18.50 5.51 -12.54
C ARG A 37 16.97 5.59 -12.55
N ARG A 38 16.33 5.38 -13.70
CA ARG A 38 14.87 5.33 -13.81
C ARG A 38 14.25 4.25 -12.92
N ALA A 39 14.89 3.08 -12.81
CA ALA A 39 14.42 2.03 -11.91
C ALA A 39 14.50 2.43 -10.43
N VAL A 40 15.59 3.07 -10.00
CA VAL A 40 15.74 3.58 -8.62
C VAL A 40 14.72 4.67 -8.32
N ASP A 41 14.53 5.61 -9.25
CA ASP A 41 13.54 6.68 -9.12
C ASP A 41 12.12 6.10 -9.00
N SER A 42 11.77 5.13 -9.84
CA SER A 42 10.49 4.42 -9.79
C SER A 42 10.27 3.70 -8.45
N ILE A 43 11.28 3.04 -7.89
CA ILE A 43 11.19 2.43 -6.55
C ILE A 43 10.93 3.50 -5.48
N GLY A 44 11.58 4.66 -5.59
CA GLY A 44 11.36 5.81 -4.71
C GLY A 44 9.96 6.38 -4.81
N ASP A 45 9.40 6.46 -6.02
CA ASP A 45 8.03 6.91 -6.27
C ASP A 45 7.00 5.94 -5.68
N VAL A 46 7.18 4.64 -5.90
CA VAL A 46 6.31 3.60 -5.33
C VAL A 46 6.32 3.64 -3.81
N SER A 47 7.50 3.78 -3.19
CA SER A 47 7.64 3.86 -1.73
C SER A 47 6.89 5.07 -1.16
N ARG A 48 7.00 6.24 -1.79
CA ARG A 48 6.26 7.44 -1.39
C ARG A 48 4.75 7.26 -1.55
N LEU A 49 4.31 6.78 -2.71
CA LEU A 49 2.89 6.58 -3.02
C LEU A 49 2.22 5.63 -2.02
N ILE A 50 2.85 4.47 -1.77
CA ILE A 50 2.36 3.49 -0.80
C ILE A 50 2.27 4.09 0.61
N GLY A 51 3.27 4.87 1.02
CA GLY A 51 3.26 5.55 2.32
C GLY A 51 2.16 6.62 2.45
N ASP A 52 1.93 7.40 1.40
CA ASP A 52 0.86 8.40 1.35
C ASP A 52 -0.53 7.75 1.36
N ASP A 53 -0.74 6.71 0.54
CA ASP A 53 -1.99 5.98 0.47
C ASP A 53 -2.33 5.28 1.80
N ASN A 54 -1.34 4.70 2.46
CA ASN A 54 -1.54 4.09 3.78
C ASN A 54 -1.97 5.11 4.85
N ARG A 55 -1.31 6.28 4.90
CA ARG A 55 -1.72 7.38 5.79
C ARG A 55 -3.14 7.86 5.48
N LYS A 56 -3.48 7.96 4.19
CA LYS A 56 -4.81 8.38 3.75
C LYS A 56 -5.87 7.35 4.15
N LEU A 57 -5.61 6.06 3.96
CA LEU A 57 -6.49 4.97 4.37
C LEU A 57 -6.72 4.99 5.88
N ALA A 58 -5.67 5.13 6.69
CA ALA A 58 -5.79 5.22 8.14
C ALA A 58 -6.69 6.39 8.58
N ARG A 59 -6.50 7.57 7.99
CA ARG A 59 -7.34 8.76 8.27
C ARG A 59 -8.79 8.53 7.88
N LEU A 60 -9.05 8.05 6.66
CA LEU A 60 -10.40 7.80 6.17
C LEU A 60 -11.13 6.76 7.03
N CYS A 61 -10.43 5.69 7.44
CA CYS A 61 -10.98 4.68 8.32
C CYS A 61 -11.34 5.28 9.68
N ASN A 62 -10.42 6.02 10.32
CA ASN A 62 -10.68 6.64 11.61
C ASN A 62 -11.86 7.65 11.56
N ASP A 63 -11.89 8.52 10.56
CA ASP A 63 -12.96 9.51 10.40
C ASP A 63 -14.33 8.84 10.16
N SER A 64 -14.36 7.81 9.31
CA SER A 64 -15.58 7.03 9.07
C SER A 64 -16.03 6.29 10.33
N SER A 65 -15.10 5.69 11.06
CA SER A 65 -15.39 4.96 12.30
C SER A 65 -15.91 5.89 13.39
N GLN A 66 -15.36 7.09 13.54
CA GLN A 66 -15.89 8.07 14.49
C GLN A 66 -17.33 8.47 14.15
N ARG A 67 -17.64 8.71 12.87
CA ARG A 67 -19.02 9.00 12.43
C ARG A 67 -19.96 7.84 12.71
N ILE A 68 -19.56 6.61 12.39
CA ILE A 68 -20.38 5.43 12.67
C ILE A 68 -20.62 5.30 14.17
N SER A 69 -19.57 5.41 14.99
CA SER A 69 -19.67 5.34 16.46
C SER A 69 -20.62 6.40 17.03
N GLN A 70 -20.60 7.61 16.49
CA GLN A 70 -21.56 8.67 16.87
C GLN A 70 -23.01 8.28 16.54
N VAL A 71 -23.26 7.68 15.37
CA VAL A 71 -24.59 7.21 14.99
C VAL A 71 -25.05 6.07 15.88
N LEU A 72 -24.16 5.11 16.19
CA LEU A 72 -24.46 4.02 17.12
C LEU A 72 -24.84 4.56 18.51
N GLY A 73 -24.13 5.56 19.02
CA GLY A 73 -24.47 6.22 20.28
C GLY A 73 -25.84 6.91 20.26
N ILE A 74 -26.25 7.50 19.14
CA ILE A 74 -27.61 8.05 18.98
C ILE A 74 -28.64 6.91 19.03
N ILE A 75 -28.39 5.79 18.37
CA ILE A 75 -29.28 4.61 18.37
C ILE A 75 -29.44 4.05 19.79
N GLU A 76 -28.34 3.93 20.55
CA GLU A 76 -28.38 3.52 21.96
C GLU A 76 -29.20 4.48 22.82
N GLY A 77 -29.03 5.79 22.62
CA GLY A 77 -29.84 6.81 23.30
C GLY A 77 -31.33 6.67 23.02
N VAL A 78 -31.72 6.54 21.75
CA VAL A 78 -33.12 6.32 21.35
C VAL A 78 -33.67 5.01 21.93
N ALA A 79 -32.85 3.95 21.97
CA ALA A 79 -33.25 2.68 22.52
C ALA A 79 -33.50 2.76 24.04
N LEU A 80 -32.64 3.48 24.77
CA LEU A 80 -32.79 3.72 26.21
C LEU A 80 -34.06 4.52 26.51
N ASP A 81 -34.30 5.62 25.79
CA ASP A 81 -35.49 6.46 25.95
C ASP A 81 -36.76 5.66 25.67
N SER A 82 -36.76 4.87 24.59
CA SER A 82 -37.88 4.00 24.23
C SER A 82 -38.13 2.92 25.29
N ASN A 83 -37.07 2.40 25.91
CA ASN A 83 -37.17 1.38 26.95
C ASN A 83 -37.82 1.94 28.22
N LEU A 84 -37.51 3.19 28.57
CA LEU A 84 -38.15 3.91 29.68
C LEU A 84 -39.63 4.18 29.39
N VAL A 85 -39.97 4.61 28.17
CA VAL A 85 -41.37 4.80 27.75
C VAL A 85 -42.15 3.49 27.83
N ALA A 86 -41.59 2.39 27.33
CA ALA A 86 -42.21 1.07 27.39
C ALA A 86 -42.38 0.58 28.83
N LEU A 87 -41.40 0.82 29.71
CA LEU A 87 -41.51 0.50 31.13
C LEU A 87 -42.65 1.29 31.80
N ASN A 88 -42.75 2.59 31.54
CA ASN A 88 -43.82 3.42 32.07
C ASN A 88 -45.19 2.96 31.60
N ALA A 89 -45.32 2.57 30.32
CA ALA A 89 -46.57 2.03 29.78
C ALA A 89 -46.97 0.71 30.45
N ALA A 90 -46.01 -0.19 30.71
CA ALA A 90 -46.27 -1.44 31.41
C ALA A 90 -46.70 -1.23 32.88
N LEU A 91 -46.08 -0.25 33.56
CA LEU A 91 -46.45 0.13 34.92
C LEU A 91 -47.87 0.70 34.99
N GLU A 92 -48.22 1.59 34.05
CA GLU A 92 -49.56 2.19 34.00
C GLU A 92 -50.64 1.14 33.67
N ALA A 93 -50.35 0.22 32.75
CA ALA A 93 -51.25 -0.90 32.43
C ALA A 93 -51.55 -1.81 33.63
N SER A 94 -50.63 -1.86 34.61
CA SER A 94 -50.78 -2.63 35.85
C SER A 94 -51.53 -1.88 36.96
N ARG A 95 -51.75 -0.56 36.81
CA ARG A 95 -52.39 0.30 37.83
C ARG A 95 -53.90 0.44 37.68
N GLU A 96 -54.44 0.24 36.47
CA GLU A 96 -55.89 0.36 36.25
C GLU A 96 -56.65 -0.84 36.84
N ASP A 97 -57.79 -0.57 37.50
CA ASP A 97 -58.67 -1.59 38.12
C ASP A 97 -59.16 -2.66 37.13
N GLN A 98 -59.26 -2.30 35.84
CA GLN A 98 -59.49 -3.23 34.72
C GLN A 98 -58.18 -3.30 33.91
N GLY A 99 -57.19 -4.06 34.38
CA GLY A 99 -55.85 -4.10 33.80
C GLY A 99 -55.80 -4.14 32.27
N ARG A 100 -54.90 -3.34 31.67
CA ARG A 100 -54.76 -3.18 30.20
C ARG A 100 -53.76 -4.16 29.62
N TYR A 101 -54.18 -5.42 29.52
CA TYR A 101 -53.33 -6.54 29.07
C TYR A 101 -52.74 -6.34 27.66
N ASP A 102 -53.48 -5.69 26.77
CA ASP A 102 -53.05 -5.33 25.42
C ASP A 102 -51.85 -4.38 25.43
N ILE A 103 -51.86 -3.37 26.31
CA ILE A 103 -50.75 -2.42 26.47
C ILE A 103 -49.54 -3.06 27.14
N ALA A 104 -49.76 -3.86 28.18
CA ALA A 104 -48.68 -4.59 28.83
C ALA A 104 -47.95 -5.51 27.83
N LEU A 105 -48.70 -6.18 26.94
CA LEU A 105 -48.13 -7.02 25.88
C LEU A 105 -47.32 -6.20 24.87
N VAL A 106 -47.88 -5.09 24.37
CA VAL A 106 -47.16 -4.21 23.42
C VAL A 106 -45.88 -3.66 24.05
N ALA A 107 -45.93 -3.23 25.31
CA ALA A 107 -44.76 -2.76 26.04
C ALA A 107 -43.68 -3.84 26.17
N ALA A 108 -44.06 -5.10 26.43
CA ALA A 108 -43.13 -6.22 26.51
C ALA A 108 -42.47 -6.54 25.16
N GLU A 109 -43.22 -6.47 24.06
CA GLU A 109 -42.70 -6.69 22.70
C GLU A 109 -41.72 -5.58 22.31
N ILE A 110 -42.06 -4.32 22.60
CA ILE A 110 -41.16 -3.18 22.38
C ILE A 110 -39.84 -3.39 23.14
N ARG A 111 -39.89 -3.76 24.43
CA ARG A 111 -38.67 -4.03 25.22
C ARG A 111 -37.84 -5.16 24.63
N THR A 112 -38.49 -6.20 24.12
CA THR A 112 -37.80 -7.32 23.45
C THR A 112 -37.08 -6.86 22.19
N LEU A 113 -37.72 -6.01 21.38
CA LEU A 113 -37.11 -5.42 20.20
C LEU A 113 -35.93 -4.50 20.54
N LEU A 114 -36.06 -3.71 21.61
CA LEU A 114 -35.01 -2.81 22.10
C LEU A 114 -33.78 -3.58 22.60
N ASN A 115 -33.98 -4.66 23.36
CA ASN A 115 -32.87 -5.53 23.80
C ASN A 115 -32.13 -6.15 22.61
N ARG A 116 -32.86 -6.57 21.56
CA ARG A 116 -32.26 -7.06 20.32
C ARG A 116 -31.47 -5.96 19.61
N SER A 117 -32.01 -4.74 19.57
CA SER A 117 -31.31 -3.58 18.98
C SER A 117 -30.02 -3.26 19.73
N GLU A 118 -30.04 -3.29 21.07
CA GLU A 118 -28.85 -3.04 21.89
C GLU A 118 -27.76 -4.10 21.64
N SER A 119 -28.15 -5.38 21.56
CA SER A 119 -27.22 -6.45 21.22
C SER A 119 -26.59 -6.25 19.84
N ALA A 120 -27.37 -5.85 18.84
CA ALA A 120 -26.88 -5.57 17.50
C ALA A 120 -25.92 -4.36 17.48
N THR A 121 -26.25 -3.29 18.22
CA THR A 121 -25.37 -2.13 18.33
C THR A 121 -24.02 -2.48 18.97
N ARG A 122 -24.02 -3.32 20.02
CA ARG A 122 -22.77 -3.84 20.62
C ARG A 122 -21.92 -4.64 19.64
N GLU A 123 -22.54 -5.48 18.83
CA GLU A 123 -21.85 -6.23 17.78
C GLU A 123 -21.26 -5.30 16.71
N LEU A 124 -22.00 -4.26 16.31
CA LEU A 124 -21.49 -3.24 15.37
C LEU A 124 -20.30 -2.48 15.94
N HIS A 125 -20.31 -2.13 17.23
CA HIS A 125 -19.14 -1.53 17.89
C HIS A 125 -17.92 -2.46 17.84
N ALA A 126 -18.11 -3.76 18.10
CA ALA A 126 -17.04 -4.74 18.03
C ALA A 126 -16.46 -4.86 16.61
N LEU A 127 -17.31 -4.96 15.59
CA LEU A 127 -16.89 -5.01 14.18
C LEU A 127 -16.15 -3.75 13.75
N LEU A 128 -16.58 -2.59 14.25
CA LEU A 128 -15.93 -1.32 13.95
C LEU A 128 -14.53 -1.23 14.57
N SER A 129 -14.40 -1.64 15.83
CA SER A 129 -13.11 -1.73 16.53
C SER A 129 -12.15 -2.70 15.82
N ASP A 130 -12.64 -3.88 15.46
CA ASP A 130 -11.88 -4.87 14.68
C ASP A 130 -11.45 -4.32 13.31
N THR A 131 -12.30 -3.55 12.64
CA THR A 131 -11.97 -2.90 11.36
C THR A 131 -10.81 -1.90 11.52
N VAL A 132 -10.82 -1.07 12.57
CA VAL A 132 -9.73 -0.12 12.85
C VAL A 132 -8.43 -0.87 13.13
N HIS A 133 -8.46 -1.90 14.00
CA HIS A 133 -7.27 -2.71 14.28
C HIS A 133 -6.71 -3.39 13.03
N LYS A 134 -7.56 -3.89 12.13
CA LYS A 134 -7.12 -4.49 10.86
C LYS A 134 -6.42 -3.48 9.96
N VAL A 135 -6.90 -2.24 9.91
CA VAL A 135 -6.25 -1.17 9.15
C VAL A 135 -4.90 -0.78 9.77
N GLU A 136 -4.81 -0.70 11.10
CA GLU A 136 -3.55 -0.47 11.82
C GLU A 136 -2.53 -1.60 11.58
N ALA A 137 -2.97 -2.85 11.66
CA ALA A 137 -2.13 -4.00 11.32
C ALA A 137 -1.66 -3.97 9.85
N GLY A 138 -2.56 -3.59 8.93
CA GLY A 138 -2.21 -3.36 7.53
C GLY A 138 -1.16 -2.26 7.34
N ALA A 139 -1.20 -1.22 8.17
CA ALA A 139 -0.22 -0.14 8.12
C ALA A 139 1.20 -0.62 8.47
N LEU A 140 1.34 -1.57 9.40
CA LEU A 140 2.63 -2.19 9.73
C LEU A 140 3.17 -3.04 8.56
N LEU A 141 2.31 -3.78 7.87
CA LEU A 141 2.71 -4.53 6.67
C LEU A 141 3.20 -3.60 5.56
N VAL A 142 2.55 -2.45 5.39
CA VAL A 142 2.97 -1.42 4.43
C VAL A 142 4.34 -0.84 4.81
N GLU A 143 4.63 -0.64 6.08
CA GLU A 143 5.95 -0.19 6.54
C GLU A 143 7.04 -1.21 6.17
N GLU A 144 6.78 -2.51 6.34
CA GLU A 144 7.69 -3.57 5.92
C GLU A 144 7.93 -3.60 4.40
N VAL A 145 6.89 -3.36 3.61
CA VAL A 145 7.01 -3.18 2.15
C VAL A 145 7.91 -1.97 1.84
N GLY A 146 7.73 -0.85 2.55
CA GLY A 146 8.56 0.34 2.41
C GLY A 146 10.05 0.06 2.68
N LEU A 147 10.36 -0.69 3.75
CA LEU A 147 11.73 -1.13 4.06
C LEU A 147 12.30 -2.05 2.98
N THR A 148 11.48 -2.93 2.43
CA THR A 148 11.89 -3.84 1.34
C THR A 148 12.20 -3.07 0.06
N LEU A 149 11.39 -2.08 -0.30
CA LEU A 149 11.67 -1.18 -1.42
C LEU A 149 12.97 -0.38 -1.20
N ALA A 150 13.22 0.09 0.02
CA ALA A 150 14.46 0.80 0.36
C ALA A 150 15.69 -0.11 0.18
N ARG A 151 15.61 -1.37 0.62
CA ARG A 151 16.68 -2.37 0.39
C ARG A 151 16.89 -2.64 -1.09
N SER A 152 15.82 -2.78 -1.87
CA SER A 152 15.89 -2.97 -3.32
C SER A 152 16.57 -1.78 -4.00
N ALA A 153 16.20 -0.54 -3.66
CA ALA A 153 16.85 0.65 -4.17
C ALA A 153 18.35 0.72 -3.79
N GLY A 154 18.72 0.21 -2.61
CA GLY A 154 20.11 0.08 -2.18
C GLY A 154 20.89 -0.94 -3.02
N ALA A 155 20.33 -2.11 -3.27
CA ALA A 155 20.95 -3.14 -4.11
C ALA A 155 21.16 -2.65 -5.55
N VAL A 156 20.18 -1.95 -6.12
CA VAL A 156 20.30 -1.37 -7.47
C VAL A 156 21.37 -0.26 -7.51
N ARG A 157 21.51 0.53 -6.43
CA ARG A 157 22.61 1.50 -6.31
C ARG A 157 23.99 0.84 -6.27
N GLN A 158 24.16 -0.28 -5.55
CA GLN A 158 25.41 -1.05 -5.56
C GLN A 158 25.74 -1.58 -6.95
N VAL A 159 24.74 -2.08 -7.70
CA VAL A 159 24.93 -2.48 -9.11
C VAL A 159 25.37 -1.28 -9.95
N THR A 160 24.83 -0.09 -9.69
CA THR A 160 25.25 1.15 -10.37
C THR A 160 26.72 1.45 -10.09
N GLU A 161 27.17 1.33 -8.84
CA GLU A 161 28.57 1.56 -8.43
C GLU A 161 29.52 0.58 -9.14
N ILE A 162 29.19 -0.71 -9.17
CA ILE A 162 29.97 -1.74 -9.88
C ILE A 162 30.06 -1.42 -11.37
N LEU A 163 28.94 -1.02 -11.99
CA LEU A 163 28.93 -0.66 -13.40
C LEU A 163 29.74 0.61 -13.68
N THR A 164 29.68 1.63 -12.82
CA THR A 164 30.58 2.80 -12.94
C THR A 164 32.04 2.40 -12.86
N GLU A 165 32.41 1.51 -11.94
CA GLU A 165 33.78 1.02 -11.79
C GLU A 165 34.25 0.30 -13.06
N ILE A 166 33.44 -0.64 -13.60
CA ILE A 166 33.71 -1.35 -14.86
C ILE A 166 33.85 -0.37 -16.04
N GLY A 167 32.95 0.61 -16.15
CA GLY A 167 32.97 1.61 -17.23
C GLY A 167 34.14 2.58 -17.14
N SER A 168 34.69 2.80 -15.94
CA SER A 168 35.85 3.67 -15.69
C SER A 168 37.19 2.93 -15.68
N SER A 169 37.20 1.60 -15.66
CA SER A 169 38.40 0.78 -15.52
C SER A 169 39.28 0.75 -16.79
N PRO A 170 40.53 1.22 -16.74
CA PRO A 170 41.45 1.24 -17.88
C PRO A 170 41.98 -0.14 -18.30
N GLU A 171 41.79 -1.21 -17.50
CA GLU A 171 42.27 -2.56 -17.80
C GLU A 171 41.71 -3.15 -19.11
N LEU A 172 40.47 -2.84 -19.47
CA LEU A 172 39.88 -3.25 -20.75
C LEU A 172 40.50 -2.53 -21.95
N ALA A 173 41.03 -1.32 -21.76
CA ALA A 173 41.77 -0.59 -22.78
C ALA A 173 43.22 -1.10 -22.89
N ALA A 174 43.85 -1.46 -21.76
CA ALA A 174 45.21 -1.98 -21.71
C ALA A 174 45.33 -3.39 -22.34
N ASN A 175 44.35 -4.27 -22.11
CA ASN A 175 44.40 -5.64 -22.64
C ASN A 175 44.19 -5.70 -24.18
N ALA A 176 43.50 -4.70 -24.75
CA ALA A 176 43.38 -4.53 -26.19
C ALA A 176 44.67 -3.98 -26.83
N ALA A 177 45.44 -3.17 -26.10
CA ALA A 177 46.73 -2.66 -26.56
C ALA A 177 47.83 -3.74 -26.56
N LEU A 178 47.83 -4.63 -25.55
CA LEU A 178 48.80 -5.73 -25.45
C LEU A 178 48.64 -6.79 -26.55
N HIS A 179 47.41 -7.04 -27.03
CA HIS A 179 47.18 -7.96 -28.15
C HIS A 179 47.42 -7.35 -29.53
N ALA A 180 47.41 -6.02 -29.67
CA ALA A 180 47.72 -5.34 -30.94
C ALA A 180 49.23 -5.33 -31.24
N ASP A 181 50.08 -5.35 -30.21
CA ASP A 181 51.55 -5.34 -30.34
C ASP A 181 52.13 -6.75 -30.57
N ALA A 182 51.47 -7.80 -30.06
CA ALA A 182 51.91 -9.19 -30.20
C ALA A 182 51.66 -9.83 -31.60
N GLY A 183 51.07 -9.09 -32.53
CA GLY A 183 50.80 -9.55 -33.91
C GLY A 183 51.64 -8.85 -34.99
N ALA A 184 52.66 -8.09 -34.61
CA ALA A 184 53.47 -7.27 -35.52
C ALA A 184 54.94 -7.73 -35.68
N ASP A 185 55.33 -8.85 -35.07
CA ASP A 185 56.61 -9.56 -35.32
C ASP A 185 56.37 -10.91 -36.02
#